data_AF-A0A2M8K992-F1
#
_entry.id   AF-A0A2M8K992-F1
#
_cell.length_a   1.000
_cell.length_b   1.000
_cell.length_c   1.000
_cell.angle_alpha   90.00
_cell.angle_beta   90.00
_cell.angle_gamma   90.00
#
_symmetry.space_group_name_H-M   'P 1'
#
loop_
_entity.id
_entity.type
_entity.pdbx_description
1 polymer ?
#
loop_
_entity_poly.entity_id
_entity_poly.type
_entity_poly.pdbx_seq_one_letter_code
_entity_poly.pdbx_strand_id
1 'polypeptide(L)'
;MFHLKEQHVFYLFLMAGAGFFLKLSWDIPSGIGVENDPGAAFLPIVICVLILFLVSYLFVIEFREKSEKLFFSRAEFFALVGTLLLIFVYIFILSLIGFFASTIIFLFLFQRLNSYLLNSGGFNYKSYLVSALFSFIATLSIYFVFSVLFKMSLP
;
A
#
# COMPACT_ATOMS: atom_id res chain seq x y z
N MET A 1 -5.43 -36.45 -2.58
CA MET A 1 -4.64 -36.12 -1.39
C MET A 1 -4.05 -34.73 -1.59
N PHE A 2 -4.66 -33.70 -0.98
CA PHE A 2 -4.22 -32.30 -1.13
C PHE A 2 -2.76 -32.18 -0.66
N HIS A 3 -1.83 -31.93 -1.58
CA HIS A 3 -0.45 -31.59 -1.22
C HIS A 3 -0.44 -30.14 -0.77
N LEU A 4 -0.59 -29.92 0.54
CA LEU A 4 -0.42 -28.61 1.15
C LEU A 4 1.06 -28.22 1.09
N LYS A 5 1.42 -27.36 0.14
CA LYS A 5 2.72 -26.68 0.14
C LYS A 5 2.78 -25.63 1.25
N GLU A 6 3.99 -25.29 1.68
CA GLU A 6 4.27 -24.25 2.68
C GLU A 6 3.60 -22.90 2.35
N GLN A 7 3.49 -22.55 1.07
CA GLN A 7 2.82 -21.33 0.60
C GLN A 7 1.33 -21.29 0.95
N HIS A 8 0.62 -22.42 0.86
CA HIS A 8 -0.81 -22.46 1.22
C HIS A 8 -1.00 -22.29 2.73
N VAL A 9 -0.09 -22.86 3.54
CA VAL A 9 -0.09 -22.68 4.99
C VAL A 9 0.19 -21.21 5.34
N PHE A 10 1.12 -20.57 4.63
CA PHE A 10 1.42 -19.15 4.77
C PHE A 10 0.21 -18.26 4.42
N TYR A 11 -0.48 -18.53 3.30
CA TYR A 11 -1.69 -17.78 2.94
C TYR A 11 -2.82 -17.98 3.97
N LEU A 12 -3.03 -19.19 4.46
CA LEU A 12 -4.01 -19.47 5.51
C LEU A 12 -3.66 -18.73 6.81
N PHE A 13 -2.37 -18.68 7.16
CA PHE A 13 -1.88 -17.93 8.31
C PHE A 13 -2.12 -16.41 8.14
N LEU A 14 -1.82 -15.85 6.97
CA LEU A 14 -2.09 -14.45 6.66
C LEU A 14 -3.59 -14.13 6.71
N MET A 15 -4.45 -15.00 6.16
CA MET A 15 -5.90 -14.82 6.25
C MET A 15 -6.38 -14.85 7.70
N ALA A 16 -5.91 -15.81 8.50
CA ALA A 16 -6.27 -15.90 9.91
C ALA A 16 -5.81 -14.65 10.69
N GLY A 17 -4.59 -14.19 10.44
CA GLY A 17 -4.04 -12.96 11.04
C GLY A 17 -4.85 -11.72 10.65
N ALA A 18 -5.11 -11.52 9.36
CA ALA A 18 -5.89 -10.39 8.88
C ALA A 18 -7.34 -10.43 9.39
N GLY A 19 -7.97 -11.61 9.47
CA GLY A 19 -9.30 -11.78 10.07
C GLY A 19 -9.32 -11.47 11.57
N PHE A 20 -8.28 -11.88 12.30
CA PHE A 20 -8.13 -11.55 13.72
C PHE A 20 -7.95 -10.03 13.93
N PHE A 21 -7.08 -9.39 13.16
CA PHE A 21 -6.89 -7.93 13.22
C PHE A 21 -8.14 -7.17 12.78
N LEU A 22 -8.89 -7.67 11.80
CA LEU A 22 -10.17 -7.09 11.40
C LEU A 22 -11.15 -7.12 12.58
N LYS A 23 -11.25 -8.24 13.29
CA LYS A 23 -12.07 -8.34 14.49
C LYS A 23 -11.66 -7.31 15.54
N LEU A 24 -10.37 -7.23 15.86
CA LEU A 24 -9.86 -6.23 16.82
C LEU A 24 -10.15 -4.80 16.38
N SER A 25 -10.12 -4.53 15.08
CA SER A 25 -10.39 -3.20 14.53
C SER A 25 -11.83 -2.75 14.74
N TRP A 26 -12.78 -3.70 14.74
CA TRP A 26 -14.18 -3.43 15.06
C TRP A 26 -14.41 -3.12 16.55
N ASP A 27 -13.51 -3.57 17.42
CA ASP A 27 -13.55 -3.26 18.86
C ASP A 27 -12.96 -1.87 19.18
N ILE A 28 -12.36 -1.18 18.20
CA ILE A 28 -11.84 0.17 18.37
C ILE A 28 -13.03 1.14 18.49
N PRO A 29 -13.10 1.96 19.56
CA PRO A 29 -14.18 2.94 19.71
C PRO A 29 -14.26 3.86 18.50
N SER A 30 -15.40 3.84 17.81
CA SER A 30 -15.70 4.76 16.72
C SER A 30 -16.15 6.10 17.31
N GLY A 31 -15.27 7.10 17.23
CA GLY A 31 -15.62 8.50 17.47
C GLY A 31 -14.99 9.10 18.72
N ILE A 32 -14.00 9.95 18.51
CA ILE A 32 -13.67 11.03 19.44
C ILE A 32 -14.35 12.29 18.89
N GLY A 33 -15.69 12.34 18.91
CA GLY A 33 -16.49 13.57 18.85
C GLY A 33 -16.27 14.60 17.72
N VAL A 34 -15.51 14.33 16.66
CA VAL A 34 -15.29 15.26 15.54
C VAL A 34 -16.24 14.94 14.38
N GLU A 35 -16.96 15.95 13.92
CA GLU A 35 -17.90 15.84 12.79
C GLU A 35 -17.14 15.41 11.52
N ASN A 36 -17.58 14.31 10.87
CA ASN A 36 -16.97 13.70 9.67
C ASN A 36 -15.63 12.95 9.87
N ASP A 37 -15.20 12.65 11.11
CA ASP A 37 -14.09 11.73 11.34
C ASP A 37 -14.56 10.27 11.13
N PRO A 38 -14.02 9.51 10.15
CA PRO A 38 -14.36 8.10 9.94
C PRO A 38 -13.93 7.20 11.11
N GLY A 39 -13.15 7.74 12.05
CA GLY A 39 -12.73 7.08 13.28
C GLY A 39 -11.45 6.27 13.10
N ALA A 40 -10.74 6.05 14.20
CA ALA A 40 -9.47 5.33 14.23
C ALA A 40 -9.57 3.88 13.70
N ALA A 41 -10.77 3.30 13.70
CA ALA A 41 -11.04 1.96 13.17
C ALA A 41 -11.02 1.88 11.64
N PHE A 42 -11.22 2.99 10.92
CA PHE A 42 -11.44 2.99 9.46
C PHE A 42 -10.26 2.41 8.68
N LEU A 43 -9.05 2.94 8.88
CA LEU A 43 -7.86 2.48 8.16
C LEU A 43 -7.53 1.00 8.44
N PRO A 44 -7.47 0.55 9.72
CA PRO A 44 -7.27 -0.87 10.03
C PRO A 44 -8.28 -1.80 9.35
N ILE A 45 -9.57 -1.44 9.33
CA ILE A 45 -10.62 -2.22 8.68
C ILE A 45 -10.37 -2.32 7.17
N VAL A 46 -10.15 -1.18 6.50
CA VAL A 46 -9.93 -1.14 5.04
C VAL A 46 -8.70 -1.97 4.65
N ILE A 47 -7.60 -1.83 5.37
CA ILE A 47 -6.36 -2.57 5.11
C ILE A 47 -6.58 -4.09 5.29
N CYS A 48 -7.24 -4.51 6.37
CA CYS A 48 -7.51 -5.93 6.60
C CYS A 48 -8.42 -6.53 5.52
N VAL A 49 -9.44 -5.80 5.07
CA VAL A 49 -10.31 -6.23 3.96
C VAL A 49 -9.52 -6.38 2.66
N LEU A 50 -8.64 -5.43 2.34
CA LEU A 50 -7.78 -5.51 1.15
C LEU A 50 -6.82 -6.71 1.23
N ILE A 51 -6.19 -6.95 2.37
CA ILE A 51 -5.31 -8.11 2.58
C ILE A 51 -6.10 -9.41 2.41
N LEU A 52 -7.26 -9.54 3.05
CA LEU A 52 -8.11 -10.73 2.93
C LEU A 52 -8.49 -10.99 1.47
N PHE A 53 -8.88 -9.94 0.73
CA PHE A 53 -9.21 -10.06 -0.68
C PHE A 53 -8.00 -10.51 -1.52
N LEU A 54 -6.85 -9.84 -1.40
CA LEU A 54 -5.65 -10.13 -2.17
C LEU A 54 -5.08 -11.53 -1.86
N VAL A 55 -5.00 -11.91 -0.59
CA VAL A 55 -4.50 -13.23 -0.19
C VAL A 55 -5.47 -14.32 -0.63
N SER A 56 -6.79 -14.10 -0.58
CA SER A 56 -7.78 -15.04 -1.11
C SER A 56 -7.65 -15.21 -2.62
N TYR A 57 -7.44 -14.11 -3.34
CA TYR A 57 -7.20 -14.15 -4.78
C TYR A 57 -5.94 -14.95 -5.14
N LEU A 58 -4.81 -14.67 -4.48
CA LEU A 58 -3.55 -15.40 -4.67
C LEU A 58 -3.70 -16.89 -4.33
N PHE A 59 -4.41 -17.20 -3.24
CA PHE A 59 -4.68 -18.57 -2.84
C PHE A 59 -5.46 -19.33 -3.92
N VAL A 60 -6.48 -18.70 -4.53
CA VAL A 60 -7.27 -19.32 -5.62
C VAL A 60 -6.44 -19.53 -6.89
N ILE A 61 -5.56 -18.58 -7.24
CA ILE A 61 -4.66 -18.72 -8.40
C ILE A 61 -3.65 -19.84 -8.20
N GLU A 62 -2.97 -19.89 -7.05
CA GLU A 62 -1.99 -20.94 -6.76
C GLU A 62 -2.62 -22.34 -6.72
N PHE A 63 -3.91 -22.43 -6.39
CA PHE A 63 -4.66 -23.70 -6.49
C PHE A 63 -5.02 -24.08 -7.92
N ARG A 64 -5.17 -23.11 -8.84
CA ARG A 64 -5.46 -23.34 -10.25
C ARG A 64 -4.21 -23.64 -11.08
N GLU A 65 -3.08 -23.02 -10.77
CA GLU A 65 -1.85 -23.17 -11.53
C GLU A 65 -0.80 -23.99 -10.76
N LYS A 66 -0.16 -24.94 -11.44
CA LYS A 66 0.90 -25.78 -10.87
C LYS A 66 2.23 -25.00 -10.83
N SER A 67 2.24 -23.89 -10.10
CA SER A 67 3.38 -23.13 -9.58
C SER A 67 4.60 -22.97 -10.49
N GLU A 68 4.69 -21.81 -11.15
CA GLU A 68 6.00 -21.16 -11.16
C GLU A 68 6.29 -20.70 -9.73
N LYS A 69 7.44 -21.10 -9.19
CA LYS A 69 7.88 -20.64 -7.88
C LYS A 69 7.95 -19.12 -7.94
N LEU A 70 7.13 -18.44 -7.12
CA LEU A 70 7.29 -17.03 -6.78
C LEU A 70 8.61 -16.82 -6.02
N PHE A 71 9.74 -17.06 -6.68
CA PHE A 71 11.02 -16.58 -6.18
C PHE A 71 11.05 -15.10 -6.50
N PHE A 72 10.89 -14.28 -5.46
CA PHE A 72 11.21 -12.86 -5.57
C PHE A 72 12.59 -12.72 -6.21
N SER A 73 12.64 -12.07 -7.36
CA SER A 73 13.93 -11.65 -7.91
C SER A 73 14.61 -10.75 -6.88
N ARG A 74 15.95 -10.78 -6.79
CA ARG A 74 16.69 -9.88 -5.87
C ARG A 74 16.24 -8.43 -6.07
N ALA A 75 15.97 -8.03 -7.32
CA ALA A 75 15.45 -6.71 -7.67
C ALA A 75 14.08 -6.42 -7.03
N GLU A 76 13.16 -7.38 -7.03
CA GLU A 76 11.83 -7.25 -6.42
C GLU A 76 11.91 -7.18 -4.90
N PHE A 77 12.78 -7.98 -4.28
CA PHE A 77 13.03 -7.89 -2.84
C PHE A 77 13.60 -6.52 -2.45
N PHE A 78 14.59 -6.01 -3.19
CA PHE A 78 15.12 -4.66 -2.96
C PHE A 78 14.08 -3.57 -3.22
N ALA A 79 13.20 -3.74 -4.21
CA ALA A 79 12.10 -2.82 -4.48
C ALA A 79 11.10 -2.79 -3.32
N LEU A 80 10.76 -3.95 -2.76
CA LEU A 80 9.91 -4.06 -1.58
C LEU A 80 10.54 -3.38 -0.36
N VAL A 81 11.79 -3.72 -0.04
CA VAL A 81 12.51 -3.13 1.10
C VAL A 81 12.65 -1.61 0.93
N GLY A 82 13.00 -1.14 -0.26
CA GLY A 82 13.10 0.28 -0.56
C GLY A 82 11.75 1.00 -0.47
N THR A 83 10.66 0.35 -0.90
CA THR A 83 9.30 0.89 -0.74
C THR A 83 8.91 1.02 0.73
N LEU A 84 9.17 -0.01 1.54
CA LEU A 84 8.95 0.01 2.98
C LEU A 84 9.69 1.17 3.66
N LEU A 85 10.98 1.32 3.35
CA LEU A 85 11.79 2.41 3.88
C LEU A 85 11.23 3.78 3.46
N LEU A 86 10.81 3.91 2.20
CA LEU A 86 10.24 5.15 1.69
C LEU A 86 8.90 5.50 2.37
N ILE A 87 8.07 4.51 2.69
CA ILE A 87 6.84 4.70 3.48
C ILE A 87 7.19 5.21 4.89
N PHE A 88 8.17 4.61 5.56
CA PHE A 88 8.62 5.08 6.86
C PHE A 88 9.08 6.54 6.80
N VAL A 89 9.92 6.89 5.83
CA VAL A 89 10.39 8.27 5.63
C VAL A 89 9.23 9.23 5.34
N TYR A 90 8.26 8.82 4.52
CA TYR A 90 7.06 9.61 4.24
C TYR A 90 6.27 9.93 5.51
N ILE A 91 6.06 8.97 6.40
CA ILE A 91 5.34 9.18 7.67
C ILE A 91 6.03 10.25 8.53
N PHE A 92 7.37 10.24 8.60
CA PHE A 92 8.10 11.26 9.35
C PHE A 92 8.03 12.65 8.70
N ILE A 93 8.14 12.73 7.37
CA ILE A 93 8.10 14.00 6.63
C ILE A 93 6.69 14.60 6.59
N LEU A 94 5.66 13.76 6.61
CA LEU A 94 4.25 14.18 6.59
C LEU A 94 3.95 15.18 7.72
N SER A 95 4.49 14.93 8.93
CA SER A 95 4.31 15.82 10.07
C SER A 95 5.11 17.13 9.98
N LEU A 96 6.12 17.21 9.11
CA LEU A 96 7.06 18.34 9.07
C LEU A 96 6.75 19.34 7.95
N ILE A 97 6.38 18.85 6.76
CA ILE A 97 6.20 19.67 5.55
C ILE A 97 4.74 19.62 5.04
N GLY A 98 3.86 18.89 5.72
CA GLY A 98 2.44 18.73 5.37
C GLY A 98 2.20 17.74 4.22
N PHE A 99 0.94 17.44 3.96
CA PHE A 99 0.47 16.41 3.03
C PHE A 99 0.92 16.67 1.59
N PHE A 100 0.78 17.90 1.08
CA PHE A 100 1.02 18.19 -0.32
C PHE A 100 2.49 17.96 -0.72
N ALA A 101 3.42 18.55 0.01
CA ALA A 101 4.85 18.43 -0.29
C ALA A 101 5.36 17.00 -0.05
N SER A 102 4.98 16.38 1.07
CA SER A 102 5.39 15.02 1.40
C SER A 102 4.89 14.00 0.38
N THR A 103 3.65 14.11 -0.09
CA THR A 103 3.05 13.19 -1.06
C THR A 103 3.68 13.33 -2.44
N ILE A 104 3.93 14.57 -2.91
CA ILE A 104 4.63 14.80 -4.19
C ILE A 104 6.02 14.15 -4.16
N ILE A 105 6.80 14.43 -3.10
CA ILE A 105 8.15 13.87 -2.93
C ILE A 105 8.09 12.34 -2.86
N PHE A 106 7.18 11.80 -2.07
CA PHE A 106 7.01 10.36 -1.91
C PHE A 106 6.67 9.67 -3.24
N LEU A 107 5.64 10.13 -3.95
CA LEU A 107 5.21 9.51 -5.19
C LEU A 107 6.29 9.61 -6.28
N PHE A 108 7.00 10.74 -6.34
CA PHE A 108 8.10 10.92 -7.27
C PHE A 108 9.26 9.95 -6.97
N LEU A 109 9.69 9.85 -5.72
CA LEU A 109 10.75 8.93 -5.30
C LEU A 109 10.34 7.47 -5.48
N PHE A 110 9.10 7.13 -5.15
CA PHE A 110 8.56 5.79 -5.29
C PHE A 110 8.56 5.33 -6.75
N GLN A 111 8.06 6.18 -7.65
CA GLN A 111 8.05 5.86 -9.07
C GLN A 111 9.48 5.76 -9.62
N ARG A 112 10.41 6.57 -9.13
CA ARG A 112 11.81 6.51 -9.54
C ARG A 112 12.51 5.24 -9.06
N LEU A 113 12.30 4.87 -7.79
CA LEU A 113 12.84 3.66 -7.18
C LEU A 113 12.38 2.41 -7.94
N ASN A 114 11.08 2.30 -8.21
CA ASN A 114 10.53 1.19 -8.98
C ASN A 114 11.02 1.18 -10.43
N SER A 115 11.10 2.34 -11.08
CA SER A 115 11.62 2.42 -12.46
C SER A 115 13.07 1.99 -12.56
N TYR A 116 13.88 2.31 -11.55
CA TYR A 116 15.29 1.93 -11.48
C TYR A 116 15.49 0.45 -11.17
N LEU A 117 14.73 -0.10 -10.22
CA LEU A 117 14.91 -1.48 -9.75
C LEU A 117 14.22 -2.52 -10.63
N LEU A 118 13.04 -2.22 -11.17
CA LEU A 118 12.21 -3.21 -11.87
C LEU A 118 12.30 -3.11 -13.40
N ASN A 119 12.44 -1.91 -13.94
CA ASN A 119 12.23 -1.69 -15.38
C ASN A 119 13.52 -1.49 -16.20
N SER A 120 14.71 -1.55 -15.57
CA SER A 120 16.01 -1.30 -16.22
C SER A 120 16.03 -0.04 -17.11
N GLY A 121 15.13 0.92 -16.84
CA GLY A 121 14.90 2.08 -17.68
C GLY A 121 15.98 3.11 -17.42
N GLY A 122 16.89 3.28 -18.38
CA GLY A 122 17.95 4.27 -18.33
C GLY A 122 17.45 5.69 -18.04
N PHE A 123 18.37 6.56 -17.60
CA PHE A 123 18.10 7.96 -17.28
C PHE A 123 17.53 8.72 -18.49
N ASN A 124 16.20 8.78 -18.59
CA ASN A 124 15.52 9.53 -19.64
C ASN A 124 14.77 10.73 -19.04
N TYR A 125 15.09 11.93 -19.52
CA TYR A 125 14.53 13.20 -19.04
C TYR A 125 12.99 13.25 -19.16
N LYS A 126 12.43 12.56 -20.17
CA LYS A 126 10.97 12.42 -20.34
C LYS A 126 10.33 11.65 -19.18
N SER A 127 11.02 10.64 -18.64
CA SER A 127 10.53 9.87 -17.50
C SER A 127 10.41 10.72 -16.23
N TYR A 128 11.34 11.66 -16.03
CA TYR A 128 11.31 12.57 -14.89
C TYR A 128 10.10 13.52 -14.94
N LEU A 129 9.81 14.08 -16.11
CA LEU A 129 8.65 14.96 -16.30
C LEU A 129 7.33 14.21 -16.12
N VAL A 130 7.23 12.99 -16.65
CA VAL A 130 6.04 12.15 -16.46
C VAL A 130 5.85 11.82 -14.98
N SER A 131 6.93 11.52 -14.25
CA SER A 131 6.85 11.27 -12.81
C SER A 131 6.46 12.51 -12.00
N ALA A 132 6.97 13.68 -12.36
CA ALA A 132 6.60 14.94 -11.72
C ALA A 132 5.11 15.27 -11.97
N LEU A 133 4.63 15.12 -13.21
CA LEU A 133 3.23 15.32 -13.53
C LEU A 133 2.33 14.31 -12.82
N PHE A 134 2.70 13.02 -12.83
CA PHE A 134 1.95 11.97 -12.18
C PHE A 134 1.83 12.21 -10.67
N SER A 135 2.95 12.47 -9.99
CA SER A 135 2.95 12.75 -8.55
C SER A 135 2.09 13.96 -8.20
N PHE A 136 2.14 15.04 -9.00
CA PHE A 136 1.30 16.21 -8.79
C PHE A 136 -0.19 15.90 -8.97
N ILE A 137 -0.57 15.27 -10.09
CA ILE A 137 -1.98 14.94 -10.40
C ILE A 137 -2.55 13.93 -9.39
N ALA A 138 -1.75 12.93 -9.00
CA ALA A 138 -2.15 11.93 -8.01
C ALA A 138 -2.32 12.59 -6.62
N THR A 139 -1.40 13.46 -6.21
CA THR A 139 -1.55 14.21 -4.94
C THR A 139 -2.83 15.05 -4.95
N LEU A 140 -3.11 15.74 -6.05
CA LEU A 140 -4.33 16.54 -6.21
C LEU A 140 -5.59 15.67 -6.14
N SER A 141 -5.57 14.51 -6.80
CA SER A 141 -6.68 13.55 -6.80
C SER A 141 -6.94 13.00 -5.41
N ILE A 142 -5.89 12.61 -4.68
CA ILE A 142 -6.01 12.11 -3.31
C ILE A 142 -6.56 13.22 -2.41
N TYR A 143 -6.00 14.43 -2.49
CA TYR A 143 -6.50 15.58 -1.73
C TYR A 143 -8.00 15.82 -2.00
N PHE A 144 -8.41 15.79 -3.27
CA PHE A 144 -9.82 15.97 -3.64
C PHE A 144 -10.72 14.89 -3.06
N VAL A 145 -10.31 13.62 -3.11
CA VAL A 145 -11.05 12.50 -2.51
C VAL A 145 -11.21 12.71 -1.01
N PHE A 146 -10.14 13.03 -0.29
CA PHE A 146 -10.19 13.23 1.16
C PHE A 146 -10.98 14.48 1.57
N SER A 147 -10.84 15.57 0.82
CA SER A 147 -11.53 16.83 1.11
C SER A 147 -13.01 16.80 0.74
N VAL A 148 -13.37 16.24 -0.42
CA VAL A 148 -14.74 16.28 -0.94
C VAL A 148 -15.57 15.07 -0.53
N LEU A 149 -15.01 13.85 -0.67
CA LEU A 149 -15.75 12.62 -0.33
C LEU A 149 -15.73 12.36 1.16
N PHE A 150 -14.56 12.52 1.79
CA PHE A 150 -14.40 12.20 3.21
C PHE A 150 -14.51 13.42 4.15
N LYS A 151 -14.55 14.65 3.61
CA LYS A 151 -14.62 15.90 4.41
C LYS A 151 -13.56 15.97 5.52
N MET A 152 -12.39 15.37 5.29
CA MET A 152 -11.28 15.38 6.23
C MET A 152 -10.24 16.43 5.84
N SER A 153 -9.72 17.14 6.85
CA SER A 153 -8.56 18.01 6.71
C SER A 153 -7.29 17.16 6.74
N LEU A 154 -6.55 17.17 5.63
CA LEU A 154 -5.21 16.57 5.57
C LEU A 154 -4.16 17.54 6.16
N PRO A 155 -3.08 17.02 6.78
CA PRO A 155 -2.01 17.83 7.38
C PRO A 155 -1.31 18.80 6.42
#